data_AF-G0MRV3-F1
#
_entry.id   AF-G0MRV3-F1
#
_cell.length_a   1.000
_cell.length_b   1.000
_cell.length_c   1.000
_cell.angle_alpha   90.00
_cell.angle_beta   90.00
_cell.angle_gamma   90.00
#
_symmetry.space_group_name_H-M   'P 1'
#
loop_
_entity.id
_entity.type
_entity.pdbx_description
1 polymer ?
#
loop_
_entity_poly.entity_id
_entity_poly.type
_entity_poly.pdbx_seq_one_letter_code
_entity_poly.pdbx_strand_id
1 'polypeptide(L)'
;MAQRWLKPYDGRKGTIFSPSIWDPKTSPSFSFQFEDDDHKFMFGVNVRDVRIAAAGESLTIKTGPTAPSNFSYKEFVSASTEFWTRRESKGNFMQIAYDGYDRRSMAIVSFDMKLINNGLIKLSLISFNFIVAFEFLR
;
A
#
# COMPACT_ATOMS: atom_id res chain seq x y z
N MET A 1 11.36 -11.80 -17.26
CA MET A 1 11.69 -12.35 -15.93
C MET A 1 11.51 -11.24 -14.91
N ALA A 2 10.43 -11.25 -14.12
CA ALA A 2 10.31 -10.32 -13.00
C ALA A 2 11.42 -10.65 -11.99
N GLN A 3 12.18 -9.65 -11.56
CA GLN A 3 13.21 -9.86 -10.54
C GLN A 3 12.57 -10.49 -9.30
N ARG A 4 13.18 -11.56 -8.77
CA ARG A 4 12.65 -12.34 -7.63
C ARG A 4 12.35 -11.48 -6.39
N TRP A 5 13.05 -10.35 -6.24
CA TRP A 5 12.82 -9.38 -5.18
C TRP A 5 11.63 -8.46 -5.43
N LEU A 6 10.97 -8.46 -6.59
CA LEU A 6 9.72 -7.73 -6.86
C LEU A 6 8.47 -8.60 -6.67
N LYS A 7 8.62 -9.88 -6.30
CA LYS A 7 7.47 -10.76 -6.05
C LYS A 7 6.83 -10.44 -4.68
N PRO A 8 5.52 -10.14 -4.60
CA PRO A 8 4.84 -9.98 -3.32
C PRO A 8 4.72 -11.34 -2.60
N TYR A 9 4.73 -11.30 -1.27
CA TYR A 9 4.51 -12.47 -0.41
C TYR A 9 3.95 -12.01 0.94
N ASP A 10 3.33 -12.94 1.69
CA ASP A 10 2.68 -12.60 2.96
C ASP A 10 3.67 -12.09 4.01
N GLY A 11 3.32 -10.98 4.68
CA GLY A 11 4.13 -10.35 5.71
C GLY A 11 5.32 -9.53 5.17
N ARG A 12 5.43 -9.35 3.84
CA ARG A 12 6.46 -8.52 3.24
C ARG A 12 6.30 -7.06 3.67
N LYS A 13 7.39 -6.44 4.12
CA LYS A 13 7.46 -5.01 4.46
C LYS A 13 8.79 -4.42 4.03
N GLY A 14 8.82 -3.12 3.77
CA GLY A 14 10.04 -2.44 3.36
C GLY A 14 9.91 -0.93 3.40
N THR A 15 11.05 -0.26 3.26
CA THR A 15 11.13 1.20 3.11
C THR A 15 11.94 1.51 1.86
N ILE A 16 11.37 2.35 1.02
CA ILE A 16 11.98 2.89 -0.20
C ILE A 16 12.49 4.27 0.14
N PHE A 17 13.72 4.53 -0.27
CA PHE A 17 14.40 5.81 -0.11
C PHE A 17 14.78 6.33 -1.48
N SER A 18 14.46 7.60 -1.77
CA SER A 18 14.98 8.28 -2.95
C SER A 18 16.51 8.22 -3.01
N PRO A 19 17.10 7.97 -4.19
CA PRO A 19 18.56 7.95 -4.33
C PRO A 19 19.25 9.24 -3.89
N SER A 20 18.57 10.39 -4.03
CA SER A 20 19.04 11.71 -3.60
C SER A 20 19.36 11.82 -2.10
N ILE A 21 18.83 10.91 -1.28
CA ILE A 21 19.11 10.84 0.16
C ILE A 21 20.55 10.36 0.42
N TRP A 22 21.04 9.44 -0.42
CA TRP A 22 22.36 8.84 -0.27
C TRP A 22 23.42 9.56 -1.12
N ASP A 23 23.01 10.05 -2.29
CA ASP A 23 23.85 10.84 -3.18
C ASP A 23 23.06 12.05 -3.74
N PRO A 24 23.37 13.29 -3.28
CA PRO A 24 22.71 14.50 -3.75
C PRO A 24 22.86 14.79 -5.25
N LYS A 25 23.76 14.09 -5.94
CA LYS A 25 23.98 14.25 -7.39
C LYS A 25 23.13 13.31 -8.23
N THR A 26 22.53 12.28 -7.62
CA THR A 26 21.68 11.31 -8.32
C THR A 26 20.24 11.79 -8.38
N SER A 27 19.53 11.46 -9.46
CA SER A 27 18.09 11.75 -9.57
C SER A 27 17.33 11.12 -8.39
N PRO A 28 16.41 11.85 -7.75
CA PRO A 28 15.64 11.33 -6.63
C PRO A 28 14.58 10.29 -7.04
N SER A 29 14.39 10.08 -8.35
CA SER A 29 13.35 9.23 -8.91
C SER A 29 13.53 7.75 -8.57
N PHE A 30 12.40 7.05 -8.44
CA PHE A 30 12.36 5.60 -8.29
C PHE A 30 11.03 5.03 -8.78
N SER A 31 10.99 3.74 -9.12
CA SER A 31 9.76 3.04 -9.44
C SER A 31 9.81 1.60 -8.95
N PHE A 32 8.86 1.23 -8.09
CA PHE A 32 8.68 -0.11 -7.57
C PHE A 32 7.29 -0.61 -7.94
N GLN A 33 7.23 -1.82 -8.48
CA GLN A 33 5.99 -2.49 -8.84
C GLN A 33 5.97 -3.90 -8.24
N PHE A 34 4.86 -4.24 -7.61
CA PHE A 34 4.56 -5.54 -7.07
C PHE A 34 3.30 -6.05 -7.73
N GLU A 35 3.36 -7.26 -8.27
CA GLU A 35 2.26 -7.88 -8.98
C GLU A 35 2.28 -9.39 -8.76
N ASP A 36 1.10 -9.96 -8.56
CA ASP A 36 0.88 -11.41 -8.48
C ASP A 36 -0.42 -11.74 -9.20
N ASP A 37 -0.40 -12.70 -10.12
CA ASP A 37 -1.61 -13.06 -10.87
C ASP A 37 -2.52 -14.01 -10.06
N ASP A 38 -1.95 -14.74 -9.11
CA ASP A 38 -2.62 -15.84 -8.40
C ASP A 38 -3.23 -15.38 -7.06
N HIS A 39 -2.63 -14.36 -6.43
CA HIS A 39 -2.95 -13.97 -5.05
C HIS A 39 -3.32 -12.50 -4.92
N LYS A 40 -4.30 -12.24 -4.06
CA LYS A 40 -4.66 -10.88 -3.64
C LYS A 40 -4.02 -10.55 -2.30
N PHE A 41 -3.54 -9.32 -2.16
CA PHE A 41 -2.92 -8.78 -0.97
C PHE A 41 -3.67 -7.53 -0.49
N MET A 42 -3.61 -7.31 0.81
CA MET A 42 -3.82 -6.01 1.41
C MET A 42 -2.48 -5.28 1.36
N PHE A 43 -2.42 -4.21 0.58
CA PHE A 43 -1.26 -3.33 0.47
C PHE A 43 -1.45 -2.15 1.42
N GLY A 44 -0.54 -2.01 2.38
CA GLY A 44 -0.38 -0.83 3.21
C GLY A 44 0.76 0.02 2.68
N VAL A 45 0.52 1.31 2.43
CA VAL A 45 1.55 2.27 2.05
C VAL A 45 1.50 3.46 2.98
N ASN A 46 2.66 3.85 3.50
CA ASN A 46 2.81 4.99 4.37
C ASN A 46 3.91 5.91 3.82
N VAL A 47 3.52 7.11 3.42
CA VAL A 47 4.47 8.15 3.04
C VAL A 47 5.03 8.74 4.32
N ARG A 48 6.34 8.57 4.55
CA ARG A 48 7.01 9.05 5.77
C ARG A 48 7.50 10.47 5.62
N ASP A 49 8.08 10.76 4.47
CA ASP A 49 8.59 12.06 4.14
C ASP A 49 8.55 12.22 2.62
N VAL A 50 8.28 13.43 2.17
CA VAL A 50 8.35 13.78 0.77
C VAL A 50 8.58 15.27 0.65
N ARG A 51 9.61 15.62 -0.12
CA ARG A 51 9.98 16.98 -0.42
C ARG A 51 9.95 17.15 -1.92
N ILE A 52 9.03 17.98 -2.38
CA ILE A 52 8.90 18.32 -3.79
C ILE A 52 9.36 19.75 -3.96
N ALA A 53 10.52 19.93 -4.59
CA ALA A 53 11.17 21.22 -4.74
C ALA A 53 10.82 21.90 -6.08
N ALA A 54 10.34 21.16 -7.08
CA ALA A 54 9.97 21.70 -8.38
C ALA A 54 8.54 21.35 -8.78
N ALA A 55 7.89 22.26 -9.52
CA ALA A 55 6.57 22.02 -10.10
C ALA A 55 6.68 21.05 -11.28
N GLY A 56 5.94 19.95 -11.23
CA GLY A 56 5.99 18.87 -12.21
C GLY A 56 6.45 17.53 -11.63
N GLU A 57 7.03 17.55 -10.44
CA GLU A 57 7.40 16.34 -9.71
C GLU A 57 6.21 15.77 -8.94
N SER A 58 6.13 14.44 -8.87
CA SER A 58 5.06 13.79 -8.11
C SER A 58 5.43 12.42 -7.55
N LEU A 59 4.84 12.09 -6.39
CA LEU A 59 4.82 10.74 -5.85
C LEU A 59 3.47 10.10 -6.22
N THR A 60 3.54 9.04 -7.01
CA THR A 60 2.39 8.27 -7.47
C THR A 60 2.32 6.93 -6.73
N ILE A 61 1.16 6.66 -6.14
CA ILE A 61 0.83 5.39 -5.52
C ILE A 61 -0.40 4.83 -6.22
N LYS A 62 -0.24 3.64 -6.81
CA LYS A 62 -1.32 2.88 -7.45
C LYS A 62 -1.46 1.56 -6.72
N THR A 63 -2.69 1.22 -6.35
CA THR A 63 -2.99 -0.06 -5.72
C THR A 63 -4.33 -0.56 -6.22
N GLY A 64 -4.49 -1.85 -6.47
CA GLY A 64 -5.76 -2.38 -6.94
C GLY A 64 -5.62 -3.71 -7.67
N PRO A 65 -6.70 -4.19 -8.29
CA PRO A 65 -6.61 -5.31 -9.20
C PRO A 65 -5.83 -4.91 -10.46
N THR A 66 -5.08 -5.82 -11.09
CA THR A 66 -4.38 -5.60 -12.37
C THR A 66 -5.33 -5.10 -13.48
N ALA A 67 -6.65 -5.35 -13.34
CA ALA A 67 -7.66 -4.83 -14.24
C ALA A 67 -7.78 -3.28 -14.14
N PRO A 68 -7.72 -2.55 -15.28
CA PRO A 68 -7.53 -1.10 -15.33
C PRO A 68 -8.62 -0.24 -14.67
N SER A 69 -9.79 -0.80 -14.35
CA SER A 69 -10.96 -0.03 -13.92
C SER A 69 -11.09 0.19 -12.41
N ASN A 70 -10.29 -0.48 -11.56
CA ASN A 70 -10.52 -0.50 -10.10
C ASN A 70 -9.29 -0.13 -9.25
N PHE A 71 -8.39 0.70 -9.79
CA PHE A 71 -7.21 1.16 -9.05
C PHE A 71 -7.56 2.30 -8.09
N SER A 72 -7.13 2.16 -6.83
CA SER A 72 -6.90 3.31 -5.95
C SER A 72 -5.61 3.99 -6.39
N TYR A 73 -5.77 5.18 -6.98
CA TYR A 73 -4.71 6.07 -7.44
C TYR A 73 -4.61 7.27 -6.49
N LYS A 74 -3.40 7.57 -6.04
CA LYS A 74 -3.12 8.81 -5.33
C LYS A 74 -1.83 9.40 -5.87
N GLU A 75 -1.91 10.68 -6.20
CA GLU A 75 -0.77 11.49 -6.59
C GLU A 75 -0.52 12.58 -5.56
N PHE A 76 0.75 12.75 -5.24
CA PHE A 76 1.26 13.69 -4.27
C PHE A 76 2.17 14.68 -5.01
N VAL A 77 1.72 15.92 -5.13
CA VAL A 77 2.44 17.04 -5.75
C VAL A 77 2.85 18.06 -4.69
N SER A 78 3.67 19.05 -5.04
CA SER A 78 4.15 20.09 -4.12
C SER A 78 3.07 20.78 -3.28
N ALA A 79 1.85 20.92 -3.82
CA ALA A 79 0.72 21.53 -3.14
C ALA A 79 -0.10 20.56 -2.25
N SER A 80 0.23 19.27 -2.20
CA SER A 80 -0.51 18.28 -1.43
C SER A 80 -0.28 18.48 0.07
N THR A 81 -1.33 18.40 0.89
CA THR A 81 -1.24 18.49 2.36
C THR A 81 -1.38 17.12 3.04
N GLU A 82 -1.66 16.07 2.28
CA GLU A 82 -2.06 14.75 2.80
C GLU A 82 -0.91 13.73 2.89
N PHE A 83 0.35 14.19 2.90
CA PHE A 83 1.51 13.30 2.90
C PHE A 83 1.59 12.37 4.12
N TRP A 84 0.88 12.65 5.21
CA TRP A 84 1.00 11.92 6.48
C TRP A 84 0.00 10.76 6.64
N THR A 85 -0.85 10.50 5.66
CA THR A 85 -1.92 9.50 5.80
C THR A 85 -1.49 8.14 5.27
N ARG A 86 -1.44 7.13 6.15
CA ARG A 86 -1.35 5.70 5.76
C ARG A 86 -2.52 5.35 4.84
N ARG A 87 -2.23 4.68 3.74
CA ARG A 87 -3.22 4.20 2.77
C ARG A 87 -3.20 2.69 2.72
N GLU A 88 -4.38 2.11 2.67
CA GLU A 88 -4.56 0.67 2.54
C GLU A 88 -5.49 0.37 1.39
N SER A 89 -5.15 -0.66 0.61
CA SER A 89 -5.94 -1.07 -0.55
C SER A 89 -5.81 -2.57 -0.78
N LYS A 90 -6.89 -3.17 -1.28
CA LYS A 90 -6.95 -4.59 -1.62
C LYS A 90 -6.73 -4.75 -3.12
N GLY A 91 -5.82 -5.62 -3.51
CA GLY A 91 -5.49 -5.79 -4.90
C GLY A 91 -4.49 -6.91 -5.12
N ASN A 92 -4.12 -7.12 -6.37
CA ASN A 92 -3.01 -8.00 -6.74
C ASN A 92 -1.86 -7.21 -7.39
N PHE A 93 -2.03 -5.89 -7.50
CA PHE A 93 -1.05 -4.96 -8.04
C PHE A 93 -0.84 -3.77 -7.09
N MET A 94 0.42 -3.39 -6.91
CA MET A 94 0.84 -2.15 -6.27
C MET A 94 2.01 -1.54 -7.02
N GLN A 95 1.95 -0.23 -7.28
CA GLN A 95 3.07 0.55 -7.81
C GLN A 95 3.29 1.78 -6.94
N ILE A 96 4.56 2.04 -6.62
CA ILE A 96 5.02 3.23 -5.92
C ILE A 96 6.12 3.84 -6.78
N ALA A 97 5.87 5.01 -7.33
CA ALA A 97 6.80 5.71 -8.20
C ALA A 97 6.96 7.15 -7.76
N TYR A 98 8.19 7.62 -7.68
CA TYR A 98 8.49 9.02 -7.49
C TYR A 98 9.16 9.56 -8.75
N ASP A 99 8.53 10.53 -9.38
CA ASP A 99 9.10 11.28 -10.49
C ASP A 99 9.63 12.61 -9.94
N GLY A 100 10.94 12.68 -9.78
CA GLY A 100 11.64 13.84 -9.26
C GLY A 100 12.92 14.09 -10.05
N TYR A 101 13.23 15.34 -10.27
CA TYR A 101 14.37 15.79 -11.06
C TYR A 101 15.16 16.91 -10.39
N ASP A 102 14.57 17.63 -9.43
CA ASP A 102 15.31 18.57 -8.61
C ASP A 102 16.15 17.81 -7.57
N ARG A 103 17.38 18.25 -7.34
CA ARG A 103 18.31 17.60 -6.40
C ARG A 103 17.89 17.79 -4.95
N ARG A 104 17.08 18.80 -4.67
CA ARG A 104 16.46 19.01 -3.37
C ARG A 104 15.24 18.11 -3.22
N SER A 105 14.77 17.41 -4.23
CA SER A 105 13.60 16.56 -4.09
C SER A 105 13.93 15.20 -3.49
N MET A 106 13.00 14.64 -2.73
CA MET A 106 13.15 13.32 -2.11
C MET A 106 11.79 12.73 -1.72
N ALA A 107 11.72 11.42 -1.60
CA ALA A 107 10.62 10.71 -1.00
C ALA A 107 11.11 9.51 -0.18
N ILE A 108 10.46 9.28 0.95
CA ILE A 108 10.64 8.12 1.82
C ILE A 108 9.27 7.47 2.00
N VAL A 109 9.13 6.24 1.50
CA VAL A 109 7.86 5.53 1.51
C VAL A 109 8.05 4.16 2.14
N SER A 110 7.23 3.82 3.12
CA SER A 110 7.16 2.46 3.66
C SER A 110 5.97 1.72 3.12
N PHE A 111 6.13 0.41 2.93
CA PHE A 111 5.06 -0.45 2.48
C PHE A 111 5.02 -1.74 3.31
N ASP A 112 3.83 -2.31 3.43
CA ASP A 112 3.56 -3.62 3.99
C ASP A 112 2.51 -4.36 3.16
N MET A 113 2.61 -5.69 3.12
CA MET A 113 1.74 -6.56 2.34
C MET A 113 1.28 -7.70 3.22
N LYS A 114 -0.02 -7.97 3.17
CA LYS A 114 -0.61 -9.12 3.85
C LYS A 114 -1.45 -9.89 2.86
N LEU A 115 -1.22 -11.19 2.75
CA LEU A 115 -2.03 -12.04 1.87
C LEU A 115 -3.49 -11.99 2.34
N ILE A 116 -4.40 -11.72 1.41
CA ILE A 116 -5.82 -11.88 1.66
C ILE A 116 -6.08 -13.38 1.48
N ASN A 117 -6.00 -14.12 2.59
CA ASN A 117 -6.54 -15.46 2.60
C ASN A 117 -8.03 -15.37 2.25
N ASN A 118 -8.43 -15.94 1.12
CA ASN A 118 -9.81 -16.35 0.86
C ASN A 118 -10.15 -17.57 1.75
N GLY A 119 -9.86 -17.46 3.04
CA GLY A 119 -10.15 -18.47 4.03
C GLY A 119 -11.65 -18.61 4.13
N LEU A 120 -12.14 -19.77 3.71
CA LEU A 120 -13.41 -20.36 4.13
C LEU A 120 -13.82 -19.79 5.50
N ILE A 121 -15.03 -19.23 5.54
CA ILE A 121 -15.70 -18.87 6.78
C ILE A 121 -15.60 -20.09 7.70
N LYS A 122 -14.70 -20.08 8.69
CA LYS A 122 -14.85 -20.96 9.85
C LYS A 122 -16.04 -20.43 10.60
N LEU A 123 -17.24 -20.92 10.24
CA LEU A 123 -18.40 -20.90 11.11
C LEU A 123 -18.02 -21.72 12.34
N SER A 124 -17.43 -21.06 13.34
CA SER A 124 -17.55 -21.53 14.71
C SER A 124 -19.03 -21.43 15.03
N LEU A 125 -19.73 -22.57 15.02
CA LEU A 125 -21.03 -22.68 15.66
C LEU A 125 -20.82 -22.36 17.14
N ILE A 126 -21.02 -21.10 17.51
CA ILE A 126 -21.31 -20.75 18.90
C ILE A 126 -22.76 -21.16 19.08
N SER A 127 -22.96 -22.32 19.70
CA SER A 127 -24.24 -22.76 20.21
C SER A 127 -24.78 -21.72 21.18
N PHE A 128 -25.71 -20.89 20.71
CA PHE A 128 -26.53 -20.05 21.58
C PHE A 128 -27.51 -20.97 22.33
N ASN A 129 -27.17 -21.31 23.56
CA ASN A 129 -28.14 -21.83 24.51
C ASN A 129 -29.12 -20.69 24.84
N PHE A 130 -30.28 -20.68 24.19
CA PHE A 130 -31.40 -19.88 24.64
C PHE A 130 -31.93 -20.50 25.94
N ILE A 131 -31.55 -19.93 27.09
CA ILE A 131 -32.24 -20.19 28.35
C ILE A 131 -33.53 -19.34 28.30
N VAL A 132 -34.66 -19.99 28.01
CA VAL A 132 -35.97 -19.39 28.23
C VAL A 132 -36.25 -19.45 29.73
N ALA A 133 -36.12 -18.32 30.42
CA ALA A 133 -36.58 -18.19 31.79
C ALA A 133 -38.12 -18.16 31.79
N PHE A 134 -38.72 -19.18 32.39
CA PHE A 134 -40.14 -19.21 32.76
C PHE A 134 -40.29 -18.36 34.03
N GLU A 135 -41.00 -17.24 33.96
CA GLU A 135 -41.63 -16.64 35.13
C GLU A 135 -43.14 -16.92 35.06
N PHE A 136 -43.57 -17.83 35.94
CA PHE A 136 -44.95 -17.96 36.39
C PHE A 136 -45.01 -17.33 37.78
N LEU A 137 -46.03 -16.49 38.03
CA LEU A 137 -46.64 -16.05 39.30
C LEU A 137 -47.07 -14.58 39.11
N ARG A 138 -48.32 -14.17 39.31
CA ARG A 138 -49.47 -14.76 39.99
C ARG A 138 -50.72 -13.97 39.60
#